data_AF-A0A352FPN4-F1
#
_entry.id   AF-A0A352FPN4-F1
#
_cell.length_a   1.000
_cell.length_b   1.000
_cell.length_c   1.000
_cell.angle_alpha   90.00
_cell.angle_beta   90.00
_cell.angle_gamma   90.00
#
_symmetry.space_group_name_H-M   'P 1'
#
loop_
_entity.id
_entity.type
_entity.pdbx_description
1 polymer ?
#
loop_
_entity_poly.entity_id
_entity_poly.type
_entity_poly.pdbx_seq_one_letter_code
_entity_poly.pdbx_strand_id
1 'polypeptide(L)'
;MPSILSTWRIIKTVSGSLLLAAIFALSPASHCFAQQSDTVHYEYDRLNRVTKITYDNSGAVIIYTYDAAGNRTATTVQGSNLAPVLTSLNPPSVPAGTHGFTFGVDGDNLVNGAVVRWNGSSRTTTYFGSFVTIDLTDADLANAGDVSVSLVNAAPGNVVSNALTFSITSAPSSLRIDNVDRSAGQTSGGQTIKLTGAFPSLSAVTVGGVAAQWSYTNGPGDTSSITITTPPHAIGSVQIDLTPTSGTGLSKVNAFAYLPTVFTDDTIFAAVTIARTQHVIELRQAIDAMRAVAGLAPAPWTDPTLSPSGTIIKAVHILELRTYLDDAASRLGYSTSPYTDPSLTTGFLVKRVHIEELRQRIRAIAG
;
A
#
# COMPACT_ATOMS: atom_id res chain seq x y z
N MET A 1 -51.54 55.44 -6.40
CA MET A 1 -50.40 54.94 -7.20
C MET A 1 -50.80 53.60 -7.79
N PRO A 2 -50.64 53.40 -9.11
CA PRO A 2 -51.50 52.49 -9.87
C PRO A 2 -51.09 51.02 -9.77
N SER A 3 -52.13 50.21 -9.74
CA SER A 3 -52.18 48.77 -10.01
C SER A 3 -51.62 48.45 -11.39
N ILE A 4 -50.71 47.47 -11.48
CA ILE A 4 -50.42 46.78 -12.73
C ILE A 4 -51.07 45.39 -12.64
N LEU A 5 -52.29 45.34 -13.17
CA LEU A 5 -52.93 44.12 -13.65
C LEU A 5 -52.12 43.66 -14.88
N SER A 6 -51.35 42.60 -14.75
CA SER A 6 -50.82 41.89 -15.93
C SER A 6 -51.95 41.06 -16.53
N THR A 7 -52.60 41.64 -17.54
CA THR A 7 -53.50 40.97 -18.48
C THR A 7 -52.80 39.78 -19.13
N TRP A 8 -53.21 38.57 -18.78
CA TRP A 8 -52.81 37.35 -19.47
C TRP A 8 -53.64 37.21 -20.74
N ARG A 9 -53.06 37.55 -21.88
CA ARG A 9 -53.67 37.29 -23.19
C ARG A 9 -53.37 35.85 -23.57
N ILE A 10 -54.33 34.96 -23.32
CA ILE A 10 -54.32 33.59 -23.81
C ILE A 10 -54.43 33.65 -25.33
N ILE A 11 -53.31 33.42 -26.04
CA ILE A 11 -53.33 33.11 -27.46
C ILE A 11 -53.47 31.60 -27.55
N LYS A 12 -54.68 31.17 -27.92
CA LYS A 12 -55.00 29.78 -28.25
C LYS A 12 -54.30 29.46 -29.58
N THR A 13 -53.23 28.68 -29.53
CA THR A 13 -52.69 28.00 -30.71
C THR A 13 -52.68 26.51 -30.42
N VAL A 14 -53.34 25.75 -31.29
CA VAL A 14 -53.44 24.29 -31.25
C VAL A 14 -52.01 23.73 -31.34
N SER A 15 -51.61 22.89 -30.38
CA SER A 15 -50.24 22.33 -30.26
C SER A 15 -49.15 23.40 -30.06
N GLY A 16 -48.79 23.70 -28.81
CA GLY A 16 -47.70 24.64 -28.52
C GLY A 16 -46.98 24.31 -27.22
N SER A 17 -45.79 23.72 -27.34
CA SER A 17 -44.80 23.49 -26.29
C SER A 17 -44.44 24.80 -25.60
N LEU A 18 -44.50 24.86 -24.27
CA LEU A 18 -44.03 26.00 -23.48
C LEU A 18 -42.62 25.71 -22.97
N LEU A 19 -41.62 26.42 -23.52
CA LEU A 19 -40.26 26.45 -23.00
C LEU A 19 -40.21 27.43 -21.82
N LEU A 20 -39.88 26.96 -20.62
CA LEU A 20 -39.64 27.83 -19.46
C LEU A 20 -38.12 28.06 -19.33
N ALA A 21 -37.63 29.23 -19.74
CA ALA A 21 -36.23 29.64 -19.58
C ALA A 21 -36.16 30.87 -18.66
N ALA A 22 -35.52 30.72 -17.50
CA ALA A 22 -35.15 31.83 -16.61
C ALA A 22 -33.71 32.27 -16.94
N ILE A 23 -33.53 33.53 -17.36
CA ILE A 23 -32.22 34.14 -17.62
C ILE A 23 -31.81 34.93 -16.37
N PHE A 24 -30.77 34.51 -15.67
CA PHE A 24 -30.01 35.35 -14.75
C PHE A 24 -28.60 35.54 -15.31
N ALA A 25 -28.19 36.80 -15.50
CA ALA A 25 -26.88 37.17 -16.00
C ALA A 25 -25.95 37.59 -14.85
N LEU A 26 -24.77 36.93 -14.72
CA LEU A 26 -23.43 37.54 -14.73
C LEU A 26 -22.32 36.63 -14.12
N SER A 27 -21.31 36.35 -14.95
CA SER A 27 -19.86 36.13 -14.71
C SER A 27 -19.29 34.85 -15.37
N PRO A 28 -18.09 34.90 -16.00
CA PRO A 28 -17.64 33.85 -16.91
C PRO A 28 -16.70 32.86 -16.19
N ALA A 29 -17.29 31.88 -15.51
CA ALA A 29 -16.57 30.66 -15.10
C ALA A 29 -17.57 29.57 -14.70
N SER A 30 -18.41 29.11 -15.62
CA SER A 30 -19.21 27.90 -15.41
C SER A 30 -19.59 27.30 -16.75
N HIS A 31 -19.25 26.03 -16.92
CA HIS A 31 -19.63 25.21 -18.06
C HIS A 31 -21.13 25.36 -18.32
N CYS A 32 -21.48 25.67 -19.56
CA CYS A 32 -22.84 25.89 -20.00
C CYS A 32 -23.66 24.61 -19.79
N PHE A 33 -24.53 24.61 -18.77
CA PHE A 33 -25.48 23.55 -18.51
C PHE A 33 -26.56 23.52 -19.59
N ALA A 34 -26.57 22.49 -20.42
CA ALA A 34 -27.74 22.15 -21.22
C ALA A 34 -28.66 21.29 -20.36
N GLN A 35 -29.65 21.92 -19.71
CA GLN A 35 -30.74 21.20 -19.06
C GLN A 35 -31.57 20.52 -20.16
N GLN A 36 -31.61 19.18 -20.17
CA GLN A 36 -32.42 18.41 -21.11
C GLN A 36 -33.90 18.83 -20.97
N SER A 37 -34.53 19.24 -22.07
CA SER A 37 -35.92 19.68 -22.05
C SER A 37 -36.86 18.49 -21.81
N ASP A 38 -37.54 18.47 -20.66
CA ASP A 38 -38.64 17.53 -20.44
C ASP A 38 -39.90 18.08 -21.13
N THR A 39 -40.46 17.31 -22.05
CA THR A 39 -41.71 17.69 -22.73
C THR A 39 -42.87 17.16 -21.90
N VAL A 40 -43.79 18.05 -21.54
CA VAL A 40 -44.94 17.74 -20.68
C VAL A 40 -46.23 17.99 -21.45
N HIS A 41 -47.08 16.97 -21.53
CA HIS A 41 -48.38 17.04 -22.18
C HIS A 41 -49.50 17.19 -21.16
N TYR A 42 -50.40 18.15 -21.38
CA TYR A 42 -51.57 18.40 -20.54
C TYR A 42 -52.86 18.09 -21.31
N GLU A 43 -53.77 17.37 -20.67
CA GLU A 43 -55.16 17.25 -21.12
C GLU A 43 -56.08 18.00 -20.15
N TYR A 44 -57.15 18.58 -20.69
CA TYR A 44 -58.11 19.40 -19.97
C TYR A 44 -59.53 18.90 -20.17
N ASP A 45 -60.39 19.11 -19.18
CA ASP A 45 -61.83 18.95 -19.35
C ASP A 45 -62.49 20.16 -20.05
N ARG A 46 -63.80 20.04 -20.27
CA ARG A 46 -64.67 21.08 -20.83
C ARG A 46 -64.77 22.36 -19.99
N LEU A 47 -64.31 22.35 -18.74
CA LEU A 47 -64.21 23.52 -17.86
C LEU A 47 -62.77 24.07 -17.79
N ASN A 48 -61.88 23.62 -18.68
CA ASN A 48 -60.47 24.01 -18.78
C ASN A 48 -59.65 23.67 -17.53
N ARG A 49 -60.04 22.62 -16.79
CA ARG A 49 -59.30 22.08 -15.65
C ARG A 49 -58.41 20.93 -16.13
N VAL A 50 -57.17 20.84 -15.64
CA VAL A 50 -56.23 19.77 -16.04
C VAL A 50 -56.73 18.43 -15.54
N THR A 51 -57.00 17.49 -16.44
CA THR A 51 -57.43 16.12 -16.11
C THR A 51 -56.32 15.10 -16.23
N LYS A 52 -55.27 15.38 -17.01
CA LYS A 52 -54.13 14.48 -17.19
C LYS A 52 -52.86 15.25 -17.49
N ILE A 53 -51.75 14.79 -16.93
CA ILE A 53 -50.38 15.26 -17.24
C ILE A 53 -49.57 14.03 -17.66
N THR A 54 -48.84 14.10 -18.77
CA THR A 54 -47.89 13.06 -19.22
C THR A 54 -46.49 13.66 -19.29
N TYR A 55 -45.52 12.96 -18.71
CA TYR A 55 -44.09 13.32 -18.75
C TYR A 55 -43.35 12.37 -19.70
N ASP A 56 -42.70 12.91 -20.72
CA ASP A 56 -42.11 12.09 -21.78
C ASP A 56 -40.85 11.36 -21.30
N ASN A 57 -40.01 11.96 -20.46
CA ASN A 57 -38.77 11.33 -19.99
C ASN A 57 -39.00 10.17 -19.02
N SER A 58 -40.07 10.20 -18.22
CA SER A 58 -40.36 9.16 -17.21
C SER A 58 -41.51 8.23 -17.60
N GLY A 59 -42.23 8.53 -18.68
CA GLY A 59 -43.49 7.85 -19.05
C GLY A 59 -44.59 7.99 -17.98
N ALA A 60 -44.44 8.92 -17.03
CA ALA A 60 -45.36 9.07 -15.93
C ALA A 60 -46.62 9.80 -16.40
N VAL A 61 -47.77 9.30 -15.99
CA VAL A 61 -49.08 9.88 -16.26
C VAL A 61 -49.75 10.20 -14.92
N ILE A 62 -50.11 11.46 -14.70
CA ILE A 62 -50.89 11.89 -13.53
C ILE A 62 -52.31 12.19 -14.00
N ILE A 63 -53.30 11.53 -13.42
CA ILE A 63 -54.72 11.72 -13.72
C ILE A 63 -55.39 12.39 -12.54
N TYR A 64 -56.18 13.44 -12.81
CA TYR A 64 -56.97 14.16 -11.82
C TYR A 64 -58.47 13.98 -12.08
N THR A 65 -59.22 13.72 -11.01
CA THR A 65 -60.68 13.82 -11.03
C THR A 65 -61.15 14.99 -10.18
N TYR A 66 -62.28 15.58 -10.55
CA TYR A 66 -62.86 16.73 -9.87
C TYR A 66 -64.33 16.47 -9.55
N ASP A 67 -64.82 17.09 -8.49
CA ASP A 67 -66.26 17.19 -8.22
C ASP A 67 -66.92 18.29 -9.09
N ALA A 68 -68.24 18.42 -8.93
CA ALA A 68 -69.03 19.46 -9.60
C ALA A 68 -68.74 20.88 -9.11
N ALA A 69 -68.17 21.05 -7.91
CA ALA A 69 -67.83 22.34 -7.31
C ALA A 69 -66.44 22.85 -7.74
N GLY A 70 -65.62 22.02 -8.40
CA GLY A 70 -64.27 22.40 -8.82
C GLY A 70 -63.15 21.78 -8.00
N ASN A 71 -63.46 21.06 -6.92
CA ASN A 71 -62.45 20.51 -6.03
C ASN A 71 -61.87 19.22 -6.59
N ARG A 72 -60.56 19.05 -6.48
CA ARG A 72 -59.85 17.83 -6.89
C ARG A 72 -60.18 16.69 -5.93
N THR A 73 -60.77 15.60 -6.43
CA THR A 73 -61.24 14.47 -5.62
C THR A 73 -60.31 13.26 -5.64
N ALA A 74 -59.51 13.07 -6.68
CA ALA A 74 -58.48 12.03 -6.73
C ALA A 74 -57.28 12.46 -7.56
N THR A 75 -56.15 11.80 -7.31
CA THR A 75 -54.92 11.91 -8.10
C THR A 75 -54.35 10.50 -8.25
N THR A 76 -54.27 10.01 -9.48
CA THR A 76 -53.73 8.68 -9.80
C THR A 76 -52.45 8.85 -10.61
N VAL A 77 -51.36 8.23 -10.20
CA VAL A 77 -50.11 8.18 -10.97
C VAL A 77 -50.01 6.81 -11.65
N GLN A 78 -49.83 6.80 -12.97
CA GLN A 78 -49.69 5.62 -13.82
C GLN A 78 -48.38 5.68 -14.62
N GLY A 79 -47.90 4.53 -15.08
CA GLY A 79 -46.63 4.39 -15.80
C GLY A 79 -45.54 3.76 -14.95
N SER A 80 -44.57 3.13 -15.60
CA SER A 80 -43.32 2.67 -14.98
C SER A 80 -42.17 3.27 -15.77
N ASN A 81 -41.16 3.79 -15.07
CA ASN A 81 -39.94 4.20 -15.73
C ASN A 81 -39.27 2.98 -16.41
N LEU A 82 -38.50 3.22 -17.46
CA LEU A 82 -37.62 2.21 -18.02
C LEU A 82 -36.56 1.82 -16.98
N ALA A 83 -36.19 0.54 -16.97
CA ALA A 83 -35.09 0.08 -16.14
C ALA A 83 -33.81 0.80 -16.59
N PRO A 84 -33.08 1.44 -15.66
CA PRO A 84 -31.78 2.01 -15.98
C PRO A 84 -30.82 0.89 -16.36
N VAL A 85 -29.86 1.17 -17.23
CA VAL A 85 -28.81 0.19 -17.60
C VAL A 85 -27.47 0.81 -17.25
N LEU A 86 -26.73 0.19 -16.34
CA LEU A 86 -25.36 0.59 -16.03
C LEU A 86 -24.43 0.10 -17.14
N THR A 87 -23.65 1.02 -17.69
CA THR A 87 -22.68 0.74 -18.76
C THR A 87 -21.26 0.70 -18.23
N SER A 88 -20.89 1.60 -17.31
CA SER A 88 -19.55 1.61 -16.72
C SER A 88 -19.47 2.27 -15.34
N LEU A 89 -18.40 1.95 -14.63
CA LEU A 89 -18.02 2.53 -13.34
C LEU A 89 -16.69 3.25 -13.50
N ASN A 90 -16.62 4.53 -13.09
CA ASN A 90 -15.42 5.34 -13.29
C ASN A 90 -14.94 6.05 -12.02
N PRO A 91 -13.77 5.68 -11.48
CA PRO A 91 -13.02 4.44 -11.77
C PRO A 91 -13.77 3.19 -11.25
N PRO A 92 -13.42 1.97 -11.70
CA PRO A 92 -14.07 0.72 -11.25
C PRO A 92 -13.49 0.14 -9.95
N SER A 93 -12.40 0.73 -9.42
CA SER A 93 -11.75 0.25 -8.19
C SER A 93 -10.94 1.34 -7.48
N VAL A 94 -10.77 1.19 -6.17
CA VAL A 94 -9.86 2.00 -5.32
C VAL A 94 -9.31 1.17 -4.16
N PRO A 95 -8.16 1.54 -3.56
CA PRO A 95 -7.67 0.91 -2.34
C PRO A 95 -8.55 1.19 -1.12
N ALA A 96 -8.62 0.23 -0.20
CA ALA A 96 -9.25 0.38 1.11
C ALA A 96 -8.60 1.52 1.90
N GLY A 97 -9.42 2.26 2.65
CA GLY A 97 -8.99 3.45 3.39
C GLY A 97 -8.76 4.68 2.52
N THR A 98 -9.23 4.68 1.26
CA THR A 98 -9.31 5.93 0.47
C THR A 98 -10.30 6.88 1.14
N HIS A 99 -9.90 8.14 1.35
CA HIS A 99 -10.74 9.15 2.02
C HIS A 99 -11.35 10.08 0.98
N GLY A 100 -12.64 10.43 1.14
CA GLY A 100 -13.34 11.42 0.31
C GLY A 100 -13.26 11.12 -1.19
N PHE A 101 -14.17 10.28 -1.68
CA PHE A 101 -14.12 9.80 -3.06
C PHE A 101 -15.46 10.01 -3.79
N THR A 102 -15.41 10.80 -4.86
CA THR A 102 -16.55 10.98 -5.77
C THR A 102 -16.45 9.96 -6.90
N PHE A 103 -17.51 9.16 -7.02
CA PHE A 103 -17.61 8.00 -7.88
C PHE A 103 -18.61 8.26 -9.01
N GLY A 104 -18.17 8.10 -10.26
CA GLY A 104 -19.01 8.26 -11.45
C GLY A 104 -19.64 6.95 -11.91
N VAL A 105 -20.91 7.02 -12.29
CA VAL A 105 -21.72 5.88 -12.72
C VAL A 105 -22.44 6.22 -14.02
N ASP A 106 -21.95 5.66 -15.13
CA ASP A 106 -22.51 5.87 -16.46
C ASP A 106 -23.66 4.90 -16.72
N GLY A 107 -24.69 5.36 -17.42
CA GLY A 107 -25.80 4.51 -17.79
C GLY A 107 -26.82 5.11 -18.74
N ASP A 108 -27.68 4.24 -19.24
CA ASP A 108 -28.82 4.57 -20.10
C ASP A 108 -30.13 4.56 -19.32
N ASN A 109 -31.15 5.25 -19.84
CA ASN A 109 -32.48 5.39 -19.21
C ASN A 109 -32.44 5.94 -17.78
N LEU A 110 -31.42 6.75 -17.46
CA LEU A 110 -31.32 7.43 -16.19
C LEU A 110 -32.27 8.62 -16.17
N VAL A 111 -32.99 8.78 -15.06
CA VAL A 111 -33.87 9.94 -14.84
C VAL A 111 -33.39 10.80 -13.70
N ASN A 112 -33.84 12.05 -13.68
CA ASN A 112 -33.63 12.91 -12.52
C ASN A 112 -34.29 12.30 -11.27
N GLY A 113 -33.50 12.11 -10.21
CA GLY A 113 -33.90 11.39 -9.00
C GLY A 113 -33.57 9.90 -8.98
N ALA A 114 -32.86 9.38 -9.98
CA ALA A 114 -32.31 8.03 -9.94
C ALA A 114 -31.32 7.87 -8.77
N VAL A 115 -31.39 6.76 -8.04
CA VAL A 115 -30.63 6.50 -6.80
C VAL A 115 -29.67 5.34 -6.99
N VAL A 116 -28.38 5.53 -6.70
CA VAL A 116 -27.38 4.46 -6.69
C VAL A 116 -27.53 3.66 -5.40
N ARG A 117 -27.46 2.34 -5.53
CA ARG A 117 -27.41 1.38 -4.43
C ARG A 117 -26.02 0.77 -4.35
N TRP A 118 -25.39 0.94 -3.20
CA TRP A 118 -24.10 0.38 -2.80
C TRP A 118 -24.34 -0.81 -1.87
N ASN A 119 -24.11 -2.04 -2.35
CA ASN A 119 -24.50 -3.27 -1.64
C ASN A 119 -25.97 -3.24 -1.18
N GLY A 120 -26.85 -2.74 -2.05
CA GLY A 120 -28.28 -2.59 -1.77
C GLY A 120 -28.67 -1.34 -0.97
N SER A 121 -27.73 -0.68 -0.29
CA SER A 121 -27.97 0.55 0.47
C SER A 121 -27.98 1.78 -0.42
N SER A 122 -28.98 2.64 -0.31
CA SER A 122 -29.07 3.86 -1.11
C SER A 122 -27.98 4.88 -0.76
N ARG A 123 -27.44 5.53 -1.79
CA ARG A 123 -26.51 6.66 -1.69
C ARG A 123 -27.13 7.88 -2.36
N THR A 124 -26.83 9.07 -1.84
CA THR A 124 -27.29 10.33 -2.43
C THR A 124 -26.64 10.52 -3.79
N THR A 125 -27.45 10.77 -4.82
CA THR A 125 -27.03 10.88 -6.21
C THR A 125 -27.15 12.30 -6.73
N THR A 126 -26.16 12.73 -7.51
CA THR A 126 -26.24 13.93 -8.34
C THR A 126 -26.36 13.49 -9.80
N TYR A 127 -27.45 13.88 -10.46
CA TYR A 127 -27.78 13.47 -11.83
C TYR A 127 -27.30 14.50 -12.87
N PHE A 128 -26.70 13.99 -13.96
CA PHE A 128 -26.13 14.81 -15.03
C PHE A 128 -26.64 14.45 -16.43
N GLY A 129 -27.74 13.66 -16.53
CA GLY A 129 -28.26 13.20 -17.81
C GLY A 129 -27.87 11.76 -18.08
N SER A 130 -26.71 11.56 -18.70
CA SER A 130 -26.19 10.22 -19.09
C SER A 130 -25.38 9.51 -18.00
N PHE A 131 -25.16 10.17 -16.86
CA PHE A 131 -24.46 9.58 -15.72
C PHE A 131 -24.93 10.22 -14.42
N VAL A 132 -24.61 9.56 -13.31
CA VAL A 132 -24.77 10.08 -11.96
C VAL A 132 -23.44 10.02 -11.23
N THR A 133 -23.32 10.83 -10.18
CA THR A 133 -22.21 10.71 -9.22
C THR A 133 -22.75 10.48 -7.82
N ILE A 134 -21.97 9.80 -6.99
CA ILE A 134 -22.17 9.71 -5.55
C ILE A 134 -20.86 9.98 -4.82
N ASP A 135 -20.96 10.45 -3.58
CA ASP A 135 -19.84 10.54 -2.67
C ASP A 135 -19.83 9.33 -1.74
N LEU A 136 -18.70 8.64 -1.67
CA LEU A 136 -18.49 7.53 -0.75
C LEU A 136 -17.82 8.02 0.53
N THR A 137 -18.29 7.48 1.65
CA THR A 137 -17.72 7.78 2.98
C THR A 137 -16.50 6.90 3.26
N ASP A 138 -15.68 7.29 4.23
CA ASP A 138 -14.56 6.46 4.68
C ASP A 138 -15.02 5.08 5.17
N ALA A 139 -16.24 4.99 5.71
CA ALA A 139 -16.85 3.72 6.13
C ALA A 139 -17.20 2.80 4.94
N ASP A 140 -17.58 3.38 3.79
CA ASP A 140 -17.87 2.62 2.56
C ASP A 140 -16.62 1.96 1.99
N LEU A 141 -15.46 2.60 2.21
CA LEU A 141 -14.16 2.21 1.66
C LEU A 141 -13.21 1.61 2.71
N ALA A 142 -13.67 1.38 3.94
CA ALA A 142 -12.80 0.92 5.03
C ALA A 142 -12.24 -0.50 4.80
N ASN A 143 -13.03 -1.38 4.18
CA ASN A 143 -12.69 -2.80 4.05
C ASN A 143 -12.54 -3.18 2.58
N ALA A 144 -11.45 -3.90 2.27
CA ALA A 144 -11.26 -4.47 0.95
C ALA A 144 -12.33 -5.53 0.64
N GLY A 145 -12.74 -5.60 -0.62
CA GLY A 145 -13.77 -6.51 -1.10
C GLY A 145 -14.49 -5.98 -2.34
N ASP A 146 -15.31 -6.83 -2.94
CA ASP A 146 -16.16 -6.46 -4.06
C ASP A 146 -17.51 -5.92 -3.57
N VAL A 147 -17.96 -4.84 -4.20
CA VAL A 147 -19.23 -4.18 -3.92
C VAL A 147 -20.11 -4.24 -5.15
N SER A 148 -21.35 -4.68 -4.96
CA SER A 148 -22.38 -4.61 -6.00
C SER A 148 -22.96 -3.20 -6.09
N VAL A 149 -22.84 -2.60 -7.27
CA VAL A 149 -23.40 -1.27 -7.61
C VAL A 149 -24.57 -1.46 -8.55
N SER A 150 -25.73 -0.92 -8.17
CA SER A 150 -26.94 -0.86 -9.00
C SER A 150 -27.61 0.51 -8.92
N LEU A 151 -28.58 0.77 -9.78
CA LEU A 151 -29.31 2.03 -9.84
C LEU A 151 -30.81 1.76 -9.80
N VAL A 152 -31.55 2.64 -9.15
CA VAL A 152 -33.01 2.58 -9.05
C VAL A 152 -33.62 3.87 -9.52
N ASN A 153 -34.53 3.74 -10.47
CA ASN A 153 -35.43 4.81 -10.87
C ASN A 153 -36.69 4.75 -9.98
N ALA A 154 -36.72 5.56 -8.92
CA ALA A 154 -37.64 5.39 -7.78
C ALA A 154 -39.12 5.62 -8.10
N ALA A 155 -39.47 6.53 -9.01
CA ALA A 155 -40.88 6.73 -9.35
C ALA A 155 -41.07 7.20 -10.81
N PRO A 156 -42.18 6.79 -11.44
CA PRO A 156 -43.08 5.73 -11.01
C PRO A 156 -42.48 4.33 -11.32
N GLY A 157 -42.74 3.34 -10.46
CA GLY A 157 -42.41 1.93 -10.76
C GLY A 157 -41.16 1.33 -10.10
N ASN A 158 -40.30 2.10 -9.42
CA ASN A 158 -39.15 1.58 -8.64
C ASN A 158 -38.33 0.49 -9.37
N VAL A 159 -37.98 0.72 -10.64
CA VAL A 159 -37.25 -0.27 -11.46
C VAL A 159 -35.75 -0.21 -11.19
N VAL A 160 -35.11 -1.38 -11.13
CA VAL A 160 -33.69 -1.56 -10.81
C VAL A 160 -32.91 -1.97 -12.07
N SER A 161 -31.67 -1.50 -12.18
CA SER A 161 -30.74 -1.87 -13.26
C SER A 161 -30.11 -3.26 -13.11
N ASN A 162 -29.27 -3.64 -14.08
CA ASN A 162 -28.19 -4.61 -13.87
C ASN A 162 -27.25 -4.15 -12.73
N ALA A 163 -26.39 -5.05 -12.26
CA ALA A 163 -25.35 -4.71 -11.30
C ALA A 163 -23.97 -4.71 -11.98
N LEU A 164 -23.13 -3.75 -11.60
CA LEU A 164 -21.70 -3.76 -11.89
C LEU A 164 -20.93 -3.97 -10.59
N THR A 165 -19.75 -4.58 -10.68
CA THR A 165 -18.86 -4.78 -9.53
C THR A 165 -17.88 -3.64 -9.44
N PHE A 166 -17.82 -3.00 -8.28
CA PHE A 166 -16.76 -2.10 -7.89
C PHE A 166 -15.82 -2.82 -6.92
N SER A 167 -14.51 -2.80 -7.18
CA SER A 167 -13.54 -3.51 -6.33
C SER A 167 -12.82 -2.54 -5.38
N ILE A 168 -12.99 -2.74 -4.08
CA ILE A 168 -12.14 -2.10 -3.07
C ILE A 168 -10.92 -3.00 -2.89
N THR A 169 -9.79 -2.60 -3.45
CA THR A 169 -8.54 -3.38 -3.35
C THR A 169 -7.94 -3.23 -1.95
N SER A 170 -7.11 -4.17 -1.52
CA SER A 170 -6.37 -4.01 -0.27
C SER A 170 -5.49 -2.75 -0.32
N ALA A 171 -5.38 -2.03 0.79
CA ALA A 171 -4.46 -0.90 0.89
C ALA A 171 -3.01 -1.36 0.59
N PRO A 172 -2.20 -0.58 -0.13
CA PRO A 172 -0.79 -0.89 -0.30
C PRO A 172 -0.11 -0.82 1.08
N SER A 173 0.33 -1.97 1.57
CA SER A 173 1.10 -2.06 2.82
C SER A 173 2.58 -2.14 2.46
N SER A 174 3.39 -1.28 3.06
CA SER A 174 4.83 -1.20 2.79
C SER A 174 5.59 -2.23 3.62
N LEU A 175 6.53 -2.94 2.98
CA LEU A 175 7.50 -3.78 3.69
C LEU A 175 8.38 -2.91 4.59
N ARG A 176 8.73 -3.43 5.77
CA ARG A 176 9.60 -2.77 6.75
C ARG A 176 10.33 -3.81 7.60
N ILE A 177 11.62 -3.58 7.87
CA ILE A 177 12.40 -4.33 8.86
C ILE A 177 12.84 -3.35 9.95
N ASP A 178 12.31 -3.52 11.16
CA ASP A 178 12.73 -2.73 12.32
C ASP A 178 13.97 -3.31 12.98
N ASN A 179 13.95 -4.63 13.18
CA ASN A 179 14.97 -5.30 13.97
C ASN A 179 15.32 -6.65 13.34
N VAL A 180 16.61 -6.96 13.43
CA VAL A 180 17.22 -8.26 13.12
C VAL A 180 17.74 -8.78 14.45
N ASP A 181 17.15 -9.85 15.00
CA ASP A 181 17.49 -10.34 16.34
C ASP A 181 18.95 -10.81 16.49
N ARG A 182 19.51 -11.38 15.43
CA ARG A 182 20.92 -11.75 15.29
C ARG A 182 21.48 -11.16 14.01
N SER A 183 22.41 -10.23 14.16
CA SER A 183 23.02 -9.50 13.07
C SER A 183 24.29 -10.17 12.51
N ALA A 184 24.69 -11.32 13.07
CA ALA A 184 25.82 -12.12 12.60
C ALA A 184 25.56 -13.62 12.75
N GLY A 185 26.25 -14.41 11.93
CA GLY A 185 26.16 -15.86 11.92
C GLY A 185 27.27 -16.57 11.16
N GLN A 186 27.22 -17.90 11.10
CA GLN A 186 28.25 -18.75 10.50
C GLN A 186 28.18 -18.76 8.96
N THR A 187 29.34 -18.78 8.29
CA THR A 187 29.44 -18.93 6.82
C THR A 187 28.82 -20.21 6.26
N SER A 188 28.67 -21.26 7.07
CA SER A 188 27.96 -22.49 6.70
C SER A 188 26.45 -22.32 6.59
N GLY A 189 25.88 -21.22 7.09
CA GLY A 189 24.44 -21.03 7.20
C GLY A 189 23.79 -22.03 8.16
N GLY A 190 22.48 -22.23 8.00
CA GLY A 190 21.66 -23.14 8.82
C GLY A 190 21.11 -22.53 10.11
N GLN A 191 21.49 -21.29 10.44
CA GLN A 191 21.02 -20.63 11.65
C GLN A 191 19.67 -19.97 11.44
N THR A 192 18.84 -19.97 12.48
CA THR A 192 17.56 -19.29 12.48
C THR A 192 17.70 -17.89 13.07
N ILE A 193 17.25 -16.89 12.31
CA ILE A 193 17.18 -15.49 12.71
C ILE A 193 15.72 -15.01 12.60
N LYS A 194 15.32 -14.12 13.49
CA LYS A 194 14.00 -13.49 13.51
C LYS A 194 14.10 -12.02 13.10
N LEU A 195 13.30 -11.64 12.12
CA LEU A 195 13.06 -10.25 11.77
C LEU A 195 11.72 -9.81 12.35
N THR A 196 11.69 -8.60 12.93
CA THR A 196 10.44 -7.93 13.31
C THR A 196 10.24 -6.69 12.47
N GLY A 197 8.99 -6.42 12.10
CA GLY A 197 8.68 -5.41 11.09
C GLY A 197 7.25 -5.45 10.60
N ALA A 198 7.08 -5.15 9.31
CA ALA A 198 5.85 -5.34 8.58
C ALA A 198 6.17 -6.11 7.29
N PHE A 199 5.58 -7.28 7.15
CA PHE A 199 5.90 -8.24 6.10
C PHE A 199 4.66 -8.65 5.28
N PRO A 200 3.81 -7.70 4.82
CA PRO A 200 2.62 -8.05 4.06
C PRO A 200 2.98 -8.79 2.77
N SER A 201 2.22 -9.87 2.49
CA SER A 201 2.24 -10.56 1.20
C SER A 201 3.63 -11.00 0.72
N LEU A 202 4.55 -11.36 1.62
CA LEU A 202 5.86 -11.86 1.22
C LEU A 202 5.76 -13.13 0.37
N SER A 203 6.54 -13.18 -0.70
CA SER A 203 6.68 -14.32 -1.61
C SER A 203 8.08 -14.94 -1.55
N ALA A 204 9.11 -14.12 -1.33
CA ALA A 204 10.49 -14.59 -1.23
C ALA A 204 11.34 -13.74 -0.29
N VAL A 205 12.36 -14.36 0.28
CA VAL A 205 13.40 -13.73 1.08
C VAL A 205 14.75 -14.22 0.57
N THR A 206 15.67 -13.30 0.33
CA THR A 206 17.06 -13.64 0.01
C THR A 206 18.01 -12.99 1.02
N VAL A 207 19.14 -13.67 1.25
CA VAL A 207 20.21 -13.20 2.13
C VAL A 207 21.49 -13.23 1.28
N GLY A 208 22.06 -12.06 1.00
CA GLY A 208 23.20 -11.94 0.07
C GLY A 208 22.88 -12.40 -1.35
N GLY A 209 21.63 -12.26 -1.79
CA GLY A 209 21.17 -12.73 -3.09
C GLY A 209 20.91 -14.24 -3.18
N VAL A 210 21.18 -15.01 -2.13
CA VAL A 210 20.86 -16.45 -2.06
C VAL A 210 19.48 -16.63 -1.43
N ALA A 211 18.63 -17.46 -2.03
CA ALA A 211 17.30 -17.75 -1.49
C ALA A 211 17.37 -18.40 -0.11
N ALA A 212 16.66 -17.82 0.86
CA ALA A 212 16.58 -18.33 2.22
C ALA A 212 15.26 -19.04 2.46
N GLN A 213 15.26 -20.05 3.32
CA GLN A 213 14.01 -20.62 3.84
C GLN A 213 13.44 -19.66 4.87
N TRP A 214 12.13 -19.41 4.85
CA TRP A 214 11.50 -18.49 5.78
C TRP A 214 10.05 -18.87 6.08
N SER A 215 9.52 -18.38 7.19
CA SER A 215 8.11 -18.47 7.56
C SER A 215 7.68 -17.28 8.42
N TYR A 216 6.38 -16.98 8.46
CA TYR A 216 5.84 -16.07 9.48
C TYR A 216 5.98 -16.71 10.85
N THR A 217 6.69 -16.04 11.77
CA THR A 217 7.09 -16.64 13.06
C THR A 217 5.89 -17.11 13.88
N ASN A 218 4.79 -16.35 13.85
CA ASN A 218 3.58 -16.63 14.61
C ASN A 218 2.45 -17.21 13.72
N GLY A 219 2.77 -17.67 12.51
CA GLY A 219 1.81 -18.17 11.52
C GLY A 219 1.35 -17.13 10.50
N PRO A 220 0.69 -17.55 9.40
CA PRO A 220 0.45 -16.71 8.23
C PRO A 220 -0.52 -15.54 8.43
N GLY A 221 -1.28 -15.54 9.53
CA GLY A 221 -2.17 -14.42 9.89
C GLY A 221 -1.45 -13.25 10.58
N ASP A 222 -0.19 -13.44 11.01
CA ASP A 222 0.61 -12.42 11.67
C ASP A 222 1.85 -12.07 10.83
N THR A 223 1.79 -10.91 10.18
CA THR A 223 2.84 -10.39 9.29
C THR A 223 3.81 -9.46 10.02
N SER A 224 3.83 -9.45 11.35
CA SER A 224 4.72 -8.59 12.15
C SER A 224 6.13 -9.18 12.34
N SER A 225 6.30 -10.48 12.10
CA SER A 225 7.61 -11.13 12.21
C SER A 225 7.77 -12.35 11.30
N ILE A 226 9.00 -12.53 10.84
CA ILE A 226 9.40 -13.71 10.06
C ILE A 226 10.63 -14.36 10.68
N THR A 227 10.69 -15.69 10.58
CA THR A 227 11.87 -16.49 10.90
C THR A 227 12.53 -16.89 9.59
N ILE A 228 13.83 -16.69 9.48
CA ILE A 228 14.64 -17.01 8.31
C ILE A 228 15.70 -18.01 8.73
N THR A 229 15.90 -19.07 7.93
CA THR A 229 17.08 -19.94 8.02
C THR A 229 18.12 -19.43 7.02
N THR A 230 19.25 -18.94 7.54
CA THR A 230 20.31 -18.35 6.72
C THR A 230 20.90 -19.39 5.75
N PRO A 231 21.00 -19.11 4.45
CA PRO A 231 21.74 -19.98 3.54
C PRO A 231 23.25 -19.91 3.80
N PRO A 232 24.05 -20.90 3.34
CA PRO A 232 25.50 -20.78 3.32
C PRO A 232 25.95 -19.60 2.45
N HIS A 233 26.98 -18.88 2.89
CA HIS A 233 27.53 -17.74 2.16
C HIS A 233 29.01 -17.51 2.54
N ALA A 234 29.77 -16.89 1.65
CA ALA A 234 31.14 -16.47 1.95
C ALA A 234 31.18 -15.42 3.07
N ILE A 235 32.34 -15.30 3.73
CA ILE A 235 32.61 -14.26 4.73
C ILE A 235 32.30 -12.86 4.18
N GLY A 236 31.57 -12.05 4.94
CA GLY A 236 31.19 -10.71 4.50
C GLY A 236 29.86 -10.23 5.07
N SER A 237 29.61 -8.92 4.96
CA SER A 237 28.30 -8.34 5.23
C SER A 237 27.41 -8.46 4.00
N VAL A 238 26.14 -8.79 4.20
CA VAL A 238 25.17 -8.95 3.11
C VAL A 238 23.89 -8.16 3.40
N GLN A 239 23.17 -7.86 2.33
CA GLN A 239 21.81 -7.35 2.41
C GLN A 239 20.80 -8.49 2.61
N ILE A 240 19.65 -8.15 3.18
CA ILE A 240 18.46 -9.00 3.18
C ILE A 240 17.43 -8.34 2.26
N ASP A 241 17.02 -9.06 1.21
CA ASP A 241 15.99 -8.60 0.29
C ASP A 241 14.67 -9.33 0.53
N LEU A 242 13.60 -8.56 0.53
CA LEU A 242 12.23 -8.99 0.74
C LEU A 242 11.43 -8.71 -0.53
N THR A 243 10.84 -9.76 -1.09
CA THR A 243 10.01 -9.67 -2.29
C THR A 243 8.56 -9.97 -1.93
N PRO A 244 7.63 -9.03 -2.10
CA PRO A 244 6.20 -9.29 -1.93
C PRO A 244 5.58 -9.85 -3.21
N THR A 245 4.36 -10.39 -3.14
CA THR A 245 3.57 -10.78 -4.33
C THR A 245 3.02 -9.57 -5.09
N SER A 246 2.95 -8.41 -4.44
CA SER A 246 2.50 -7.14 -5.02
C SER A 246 3.15 -5.96 -4.30
N GLY A 247 3.34 -4.84 -4.98
CA GLY A 247 4.05 -3.68 -4.44
C GLY A 247 5.56 -3.74 -4.64
N THR A 248 6.29 -2.94 -3.88
CA THR A 248 7.75 -2.76 -4.02
C THR A 248 8.49 -3.64 -3.02
N GLY A 249 9.54 -4.32 -3.50
CA GLY A 249 10.46 -5.04 -2.63
C GLY A 249 11.24 -4.12 -1.69
N LEU A 250 11.78 -4.69 -0.61
CA LEU A 250 12.63 -3.96 0.33
C LEU A 250 14.01 -4.62 0.39
N SER A 251 15.06 -3.81 0.31
CA SER A 251 16.44 -4.24 0.53
C SER A 251 16.99 -3.56 1.78
N LYS A 252 17.35 -4.35 2.79
CA LYS A 252 18.09 -3.86 3.96
C LYS A 252 19.56 -4.17 3.75
N VAL A 253 20.33 -3.15 3.36
CA VAL A 253 21.78 -3.25 3.19
C VAL A 253 22.48 -3.51 4.51
N ASN A 254 23.60 -4.24 4.47
CA ASN A 254 24.41 -4.61 5.64
C ASN A 254 23.57 -5.15 6.81
N ALA A 255 22.57 -5.99 6.51
CA ALA A 255 21.65 -6.51 7.51
C ALA A 255 22.22 -7.69 8.31
N PHE A 256 23.17 -8.42 7.73
CA PHE A 256 23.71 -9.64 8.33
C PHE A 256 25.19 -9.86 7.98
N ALA A 257 26.00 -10.28 8.95
CA ALA A 257 27.41 -10.61 8.76
C ALA A 257 27.63 -12.13 8.80
N TYR A 258 28.18 -12.68 7.72
CA TYR A 258 28.69 -14.05 7.70
C TYR A 258 30.12 -14.09 8.21
N LEU A 259 30.33 -14.88 9.27
CA LEU A 259 31.59 -15.00 10.00
C LEU A 259 32.12 -16.44 9.93
N PRO A 260 33.45 -16.61 9.84
CA PRO A 260 34.05 -17.93 9.76
C PRO A 260 34.06 -18.59 11.13
N THR A 261 33.63 -19.86 11.19
CA THR A 261 33.83 -20.72 12.37
C THR A 261 35.04 -21.64 12.23
N VAL A 262 35.39 -21.94 10.98
CA VAL A 262 36.57 -22.70 10.54
C VAL A 262 37.52 -21.70 9.89
N PHE A 263 38.77 -21.67 10.33
CA PHE A 263 39.80 -20.84 9.73
C PHE A 263 40.80 -21.72 8.99
N THR A 264 41.57 -21.11 8.09
CA THR A 264 42.76 -21.79 7.56
C THR A 264 43.67 -22.16 8.75
N ASP A 265 44.22 -23.38 8.79
CA ASP A 265 45.04 -23.90 9.89
C ASP A 265 44.39 -23.70 11.28
N ASP A 266 43.33 -24.48 11.53
CA ASP A 266 42.61 -24.47 12.80
C ASP A 266 43.47 -24.95 13.99
N THR A 267 44.59 -25.63 13.75
CA THR A 267 45.51 -26.15 14.78
C THR A 267 46.85 -25.43 14.79
N ILE A 268 46.95 -24.33 15.55
CA ILE A 268 48.19 -23.54 15.63
C ILE A 268 49.20 -24.24 16.57
N PHE A 269 50.19 -24.95 16.02
CA PHE A 269 51.31 -25.55 16.79
C PHE A 269 52.40 -24.50 17.13
N ALA A 270 52.94 -24.58 18.34
CA ALA A 270 54.12 -23.80 18.73
C ALA A 270 55.36 -24.28 17.95
N ALA A 271 56.16 -23.36 17.43
CA ALA A 271 57.42 -23.59 16.71
C ALA A 271 57.37 -24.17 15.28
N VAL A 272 56.18 -24.43 14.68
CA VAL A 272 56.06 -24.88 13.26
C VAL A 272 55.41 -23.81 12.36
N THR A 273 55.00 -22.68 12.91
CA THR A 273 53.90 -21.91 12.31
C THR A 273 54.34 -20.87 11.29
N ILE A 274 54.18 -21.22 10.02
CA ILE A 274 53.88 -20.28 8.92
C ILE A 274 52.43 -19.76 9.11
N ALA A 275 52.06 -19.30 10.31
CA ALA A 275 50.76 -18.70 10.60
C ALA A 275 50.72 -17.23 10.09
N ARG A 276 51.26 -16.99 8.90
CA ARG A 276 51.98 -15.73 8.64
C ARG A 276 51.14 -14.57 8.14
N THR A 277 49.98 -14.77 7.55
CA THR A 277 49.19 -13.62 7.06
C THR A 277 47.73 -13.96 6.79
N GLN A 278 47.47 -15.17 6.28
CA GLN A 278 46.11 -15.58 5.91
C GLN A 278 45.10 -15.45 7.05
N HIS A 279 45.49 -15.80 8.29
CA HIS A 279 44.60 -15.69 9.45
C HIS A 279 44.25 -14.24 9.75
N VAL A 280 45.21 -13.33 9.61
CA VAL A 280 44.98 -11.90 9.80
C VAL A 280 44.05 -11.37 8.70
N ILE A 281 44.19 -11.85 7.45
CA ILE A 281 43.28 -11.51 6.36
C ILE A 281 41.85 -11.98 6.66
N GLU A 282 41.67 -13.24 7.06
CA GLU A 282 40.35 -13.79 7.45
C GLU A 282 39.73 -13.03 8.62
N LEU A 283 40.53 -12.68 9.63
CA LEU A 283 40.07 -11.88 10.78
C LEU A 283 39.69 -10.46 10.38
N ARG A 284 40.44 -9.82 9.48
CA ARG A 284 40.10 -8.49 8.96
C ARG A 284 38.78 -8.52 8.18
N GLN A 285 38.60 -9.52 7.31
CA GLN A 285 37.36 -9.72 6.57
C GLN A 285 36.15 -9.91 7.51
N ALA A 286 36.31 -10.70 8.57
CA ALA A 286 35.27 -10.88 9.58
C ALA A 286 34.93 -9.55 10.31
N ILE A 287 35.96 -8.80 10.71
CA ILE A 287 35.77 -7.52 11.39
C ILE A 287 35.13 -6.49 10.46
N ASP A 288 35.58 -6.38 9.21
CA ASP A 288 35.00 -5.43 8.26
C ASP A 288 33.54 -5.77 7.95
N ALA A 289 33.18 -7.06 7.90
CA ALA A 289 31.78 -7.50 7.82
C ALA A 289 30.96 -7.04 9.03
N MET A 290 31.47 -7.24 10.25
CA MET A 290 30.80 -6.78 11.47
C MET A 290 30.67 -5.25 11.51
N ARG A 291 31.71 -4.53 11.11
CA ARG A 291 31.71 -3.06 11.05
C ARG A 291 30.63 -2.55 10.10
N ALA A 292 30.54 -3.14 8.90
CA ALA A 292 29.52 -2.77 7.94
C ALA A 292 28.09 -2.92 8.50
N VAL A 293 27.82 -4.02 9.20
CA VAL A 293 26.52 -4.26 9.87
C VAL A 293 26.30 -3.32 11.05
N ALA A 294 27.36 -2.93 11.76
CA ALA A 294 27.31 -1.93 12.83
C ALA A 294 27.17 -0.47 12.32
N GLY A 295 27.02 -0.25 11.01
CA GLY A 295 26.95 1.08 10.40
C GLY A 295 28.26 1.86 10.44
N LEU A 296 29.39 1.15 10.58
CA LEU A 296 30.73 1.70 10.63
C LEU A 296 31.40 1.67 9.25
N ALA A 297 32.26 2.64 8.99
CA ALA A 297 33.18 2.58 7.85
C ALA A 297 34.17 1.41 7.99
N PRO A 298 34.68 0.87 6.87
CA PRO A 298 35.75 -0.14 6.89
C PRO A 298 36.91 0.29 7.79
N ALA A 299 37.54 -0.67 8.45
CA ALA A 299 38.63 -0.36 9.37
C ALA A 299 39.82 0.27 8.61
N PRO A 300 40.38 1.39 9.10
CA PRO A 300 41.55 2.02 8.50
C PRO A 300 42.81 1.26 8.91
N TRP A 301 43.04 0.11 8.28
CA TRP A 301 44.19 -0.76 8.53
C TRP A 301 45.52 -0.07 8.15
N THR A 302 46.49 0.00 9.08
CA THR A 302 47.80 0.63 8.85
C THR A 302 48.57 0.02 7.68
N ASP A 303 48.59 -1.31 7.59
CA ASP A 303 49.14 -2.06 6.45
C ASP A 303 47.94 -2.66 5.69
N PRO A 304 47.31 -1.95 4.72
CA PRO A 304 46.03 -2.36 4.13
C PRO A 304 46.14 -3.63 3.28
N THR A 305 47.29 -3.83 2.62
CA THR A 305 47.59 -5.03 1.84
C THR A 305 48.56 -5.93 2.60
N LEU A 306 48.13 -7.15 2.91
CA LEU A 306 48.99 -8.16 3.50
C LEU A 306 49.19 -9.30 2.49
N SER A 307 50.43 -9.76 2.33
CA SER A 307 50.78 -10.86 1.43
C SER A 307 51.27 -12.09 2.22
N PRO A 308 50.69 -13.28 2.00
CA PRO A 308 51.07 -14.53 2.68
C PRO A 308 52.55 -14.89 2.64
N SER A 309 53.29 -14.41 1.63
CA SER A 309 54.70 -14.73 1.40
C SER A 309 55.68 -13.62 1.76
N GLY A 310 55.20 -12.42 2.15
CA GLY A 310 56.07 -11.25 2.32
C GLY A 310 55.80 -10.39 3.56
N THR A 311 54.62 -10.50 4.18
CA THR A 311 54.27 -9.65 5.32
C THR A 311 54.61 -10.32 6.64
N ILE A 312 55.42 -9.63 7.46
CA ILE A 312 55.64 -10.00 8.86
C ILE A 312 54.50 -9.39 9.68
N ILE A 313 53.80 -10.22 10.45
CA ILE A 313 52.77 -9.74 11.38
C ILE A 313 53.43 -8.99 12.53
N LYS A 314 52.97 -7.76 12.74
CA LYS A 314 53.45 -6.86 13.78
C LYS A 314 52.40 -6.76 14.89
N ALA A 315 52.83 -6.34 16.07
CA ALA A 315 51.94 -6.00 17.18
C ALA A 315 50.79 -5.05 16.79
N VAL A 316 51.06 -4.08 15.89
CA VAL A 316 50.03 -3.14 15.40
C VAL A 316 48.86 -3.84 14.73
N HIS A 317 49.08 -4.92 13.96
CA HIS A 317 47.98 -5.63 13.28
C HIS A 317 47.04 -6.26 14.31
N ILE A 318 47.59 -6.85 15.37
CA ILE A 318 46.79 -7.45 16.45
C ILE A 318 46.03 -6.38 17.23
N LEU A 319 46.68 -5.26 17.53
CA LEU A 319 46.06 -4.16 18.25
C LEU A 319 44.88 -3.59 17.47
N GLU A 320 45.03 -3.39 16.17
CA GLU A 320 43.94 -2.95 15.28
C GLU A 320 42.80 -3.97 15.24
N LEU A 321 43.09 -5.26 15.07
CA LEU A 321 42.08 -6.32 15.07
C LEU A 321 41.26 -6.31 16.37
N ARG A 322 41.92 -6.23 17.53
CA ARG A 322 41.27 -6.16 18.85
C ARG A 322 40.38 -4.92 18.95
N THR A 323 40.95 -3.76 18.63
CA THR A 323 40.26 -2.46 18.72
C THR A 323 39.00 -2.42 17.86
N TYR A 324 39.10 -2.81 16.60
CA TYR A 324 38.00 -2.71 15.66
C TYR A 324 36.95 -3.82 15.85
N LEU A 325 37.36 -5.00 16.31
CA LEU A 325 36.42 -6.06 16.72
C LEU A 325 35.59 -5.62 17.93
N ASP A 326 36.22 -5.03 18.95
CA ASP A 326 35.54 -4.55 20.16
C ASP A 326 34.55 -3.41 19.88
N ASP A 327 34.94 -2.44 19.05
CA ASP A 327 34.08 -1.34 18.61
C ASP A 327 32.85 -1.86 17.83
N ALA A 328 33.05 -2.81 16.89
CA ALA A 328 31.95 -3.40 16.15
C ALA A 328 31.05 -4.28 17.04
N ALA A 329 31.64 -5.15 17.85
CA ALA A 329 30.93 -6.08 18.73
C ALA A 329 30.05 -5.34 19.74
N SER A 330 30.59 -4.31 20.41
CA SER A 330 29.86 -3.54 21.40
C SER A 330 28.65 -2.80 20.82
N ARG A 331 28.77 -2.23 19.61
CA ARG A 331 27.64 -1.58 18.90
C ARG A 331 26.54 -2.55 18.49
N LEU A 332 26.92 -3.78 18.16
CA LEU A 332 25.97 -4.86 17.85
C LEU A 332 25.43 -5.54 19.12
N GLY A 333 25.81 -5.09 20.32
CA GLY A 333 25.30 -5.60 21.60
C GLY A 333 26.00 -6.88 22.10
N TYR A 334 27.11 -7.30 21.48
CA TYR A 334 27.90 -8.43 21.94
C TYR A 334 28.81 -8.01 23.11
N SER A 335 28.95 -8.90 24.09
CA SER A 335 29.86 -8.69 25.21
C SER A 335 31.33 -8.85 24.79
N THR A 336 32.20 -8.07 25.44
CA THR A 336 33.64 -8.05 25.17
C THR A 336 34.43 -8.52 26.38
N SER A 337 35.35 -9.47 26.19
CA SER A 337 36.27 -9.93 27.24
C SER A 337 37.66 -9.31 27.06
N PRO A 338 38.40 -9.02 28.16
CA PRO A 338 39.75 -8.51 28.07
C PRO A 338 40.68 -9.54 27.42
N TYR A 339 41.65 -9.04 26.67
CA TYR A 339 42.65 -9.88 26.00
C TYR A 339 43.88 -10.13 26.87
N THR A 340 44.55 -11.26 26.65
CA THR A 340 45.89 -11.53 27.18
C THR A 340 46.90 -10.54 26.62
N ASP A 341 47.85 -10.10 27.45
CA ASP A 341 48.82 -9.04 27.15
C ASP A 341 48.11 -7.75 26.65
N PRO A 342 47.36 -7.04 27.52
CA PRO A 342 46.57 -5.87 27.11
C PRO A 342 47.46 -4.70 26.64
N SER A 343 48.70 -4.62 27.11
CA SER A 343 49.68 -3.60 26.76
C SER A 343 50.58 -4.02 25.59
N LEU A 344 50.06 -4.76 24.61
CA LEU A 344 50.83 -5.19 23.44
C LEU A 344 51.25 -3.96 22.61
N THR A 345 52.52 -3.56 22.67
CA THR A 345 53.05 -2.41 21.93
C THR A 345 53.98 -2.81 20.78
N THR A 346 54.34 -1.83 19.94
CA THR A 346 55.34 -1.99 18.86
C THR A 346 56.63 -2.59 19.41
N GLY A 347 57.12 -3.66 18.78
CA GLY A 347 58.35 -4.38 19.17
C GLY A 347 58.12 -5.68 19.94
N PHE A 348 56.91 -5.95 20.42
CA PHE A 348 56.58 -7.23 21.05
C PHE A 348 56.41 -8.36 20.04
N LEU A 349 56.80 -9.58 20.43
CA LEU A 349 56.53 -10.79 19.67
C LEU A 349 55.05 -11.13 19.76
N VAL A 350 54.40 -11.28 18.61
CA VAL A 350 53.03 -11.77 18.52
C VAL A 350 53.01 -13.25 18.91
N LYS A 351 52.22 -13.58 19.92
CA LYS A 351 52.09 -14.94 20.43
C LYS A 351 50.86 -15.60 19.80
N ARG A 352 50.85 -16.93 19.75
CA ARG A 352 49.68 -17.73 19.33
C ARG A 352 48.39 -17.30 20.03
N VAL A 353 48.46 -17.05 21.34
CA VAL A 353 47.29 -16.69 22.16
C VAL A 353 46.58 -15.44 21.61
N HIS A 354 47.32 -14.47 21.05
CA HIS A 354 46.72 -13.23 20.56
C HIS A 354 45.79 -13.45 19.37
N ILE A 355 46.12 -14.38 18.47
CA ILE A 355 45.28 -14.75 17.31
C ILE A 355 44.14 -15.67 17.74
N GLU A 356 44.42 -16.62 18.65
CA GLU A 356 43.42 -17.58 19.10
C GLU A 356 42.27 -16.90 19.86
N GLU A 357 42.56 -15.91 20.72
CA GLU A 357 41.53 -15.12 21.40
C GLU A 357 40.60 -14.39 20.42
N LEU A 358 41.15 -13.85 19.32
CA LEU A 358 40.36 -13.17 18.28
C LEU A 358 39.46 -14.16 17.51
N ARG A 359 40.00 -15.33 17.16
CA ARG A 359 39.24 -16.41 16.49
C ARG A 359 38.11 -16.91 17.36
N GLN A 360 38.38 -17.19 18.63
CA GLN A 360 37.38 -17.66 19.59
C GLN A 360 36.25 -16.64 19.75
N ARG A 361 36.60 -15.36 19.77
CA ARG A 361 35.61 -14.29 19.87
C ARG A 361 34.71 -14.22 18.64
N ILE A 362 35.27 -14.30 17.44
CA ILE A 362 34.49 -14.36 16.20
C ILE A 362 33.59 -15.59 16.15
N ARG A 363 34.09 -16.77 16.58
CA ARG A 363 33.28 -18.00 16.69
C ARG A 363 32.11 -17.81 17.66
N ALA A 364 32.34 -17.19 18.81
CA ALA A 364 31.29 -16.92 19.80
C ALA A 364 30.22 -15.96 19.28
N ILE A 365 30.60 -14.96 18.49
CA ILE A 365 29.67 -14.03 17.83
C ILE A 365 28.90 -14.73 16.71
N ALA A 366 29.57 -15.58 15.94
CA ALA A 366 28.97 -16.35 14.86
C ALA A 366 27.90 -17.33 15.36
N GLY A 367 27.98 -17.76 16.64
CA GLY A 367 26.95 -18.56 17.31
C GLY A 367 27.11 -20.05 17.11
#